data_AF-A0A2A2TMI7-F1
#
_entry.id   AF-A0A2A2TMI7-F1
#
_cell.length_a   1.000
_cell.length_b   1.000
_cell.length_c   1.000
_cell.angle_alpha   90.00
_cell.angle_beta   90.00
_cell.angle_gamma   90.00
#
_symmetry.space_group_name_H-M   'P 1'
#
loop_
_entity.id
_entity.type
_entity.pdbx_description
1 polymer ?
#
loop_
_entity_poly.entity_id
_entity_poly.type
_entity_poly.pdbx_seq_one_letter_code
_entity_poly.pdbx_strand_id
1 'polypeptide(L)'
;MPLPFIFQYQNLFKNNMEKLSGISETLLITLYFRYLESKRADAIIDDAKSLEIIERIDADLSKFGNDKISQLSVAIRSKVFDEQTQIFLNKNPDSIVVNLAAGLCTRFFRLNQNNVKWYDLDLEEIKPLWMQLIGETEQHKFINHSVLDTSWTVFSKRTKTKKYCLF
;
A
#
# COMPACT_ATOMS: atom_id res chain seq x y z
N MET A 1 -6.75 -0.51 -35.89
CA MET A 1 -6.35 -1.69 -35.08
C MET A 1 -6.21 -1.20 -33.65
N PRO A 2 -6.93 -1.74 -32.65
CA PRO A 2 -6.74 -1.33 -31.26
C PRO A 2 -5.32 -1.70 -30.81
N LEU A 3 -4.70 -0.85 -30.00
CA LEU A 3 -3.37 -1.11 -29.42
C LEU A 3 -3.41 -2.41 -28.60
N PRO A 4 -2.33 -3.20 -28.58
CA PRO A 4 -2.27 -4.41 -27.74
C PRO A 4 -2.57 -4.05 -26.28
N PHE A 5 -3.26 -4.94 -25.57
CA PHE A 5 -3.72 -4.73 -24.18
C PHE A 5 -2.62 -4.19 -23.24
N ILE A 6 -1.38 -4.62 -23.43
CA ILE A 6 -0.20 -4.14 -22.68
C ILE A 6 0.08 -2.65 -22.89
N PHE A 7 0.00 -2.17 -24.13
CA PHE A 7 0.22 -0.75 -24.46
C PHE A 7 -0.86 0.17 -23.87
N GLN A 8 -2.08 -0.34 -23.69
CA GLN A 8 -3.15 0.42 -23.05
C GLN A 8 -2.86 0.63 -21.54
N TYR A 9 -2.37 -0.39 -20.85
CA TYR A 9 -1.97 -0.29 -19.44
C TYR A 9 -0.76 0.60 -19.22
N GLN A 10 0.23 0.56 -20.12
CA GLN A 10 1.40 1.44 -20.06
C GLN A 10 1.02 2.92 -20.22
N ASN A 11 0.15 3.23 -21.18
CA ASN A 11 -0.35 4.61 -21.36
C ASN A 11 -1.20 5.08 -20.18
N LEU A 12 -2.05 4.20 -19.61
CA LEU A 12 -2.82 4.52 -18.41
C LEU A 12 -1.92 4.75 -17.20
N PHE A 13 -0.88 3.92 -17.02
CA PHE A 13 0.10 4.09 -15.95
C PHE A 13 0.81 5.44 -16.06
N LYS A 14 1.33 5.74 -17.24
CA LYS A 14 2.05 6.99 -17.52
C LYS A 14 1.15 8.21 -17.30
N ASN A 15 -0.08 8.17 -17.80
CA ASN A 15 -1.06 9.25 -17.60
C ASN A 15 -1.46 9.43 -16.12
N ASN A 16 -1.59 8.34 -15.37
CA ASN A 16 -1.87 8.40 -13.94
C ASN A 16 -0.68 8.95 -13.15
N MET A 17 0.55 8.56 -13.51
CA MET A 17 1.79 9.13 -12.95
C MET A 17 1.92 10.63 -13.23
N GLU A 18 1.62 11.08 -14.45
CA GLU A 18 1.68 12.50 -14.85
C GLU A 18 0.65 13.37 -14.11
N LYS A 19 -0.50 12.80 -13.71
CA LYS A 19 -1.52 13.50 -12.90
C LYS A 19 -1.15 13.67 -11.43
N LEU A 20 -0.10 13.00 -10.94
CA LEU A 20 0.28 12.98 -9.53
C LEU A 20 1.56 13.80 -9.29
N SER A 21 1.50 15.13 -9.40
CA SER A 21 2.68 15.96 -9.08
C SER A 21 2.90 16.10 -7.57
N GLY A 22 4.15 15.92 -7.11
CA GLY A 22 4.58 16.11 -5.71
C GLY A 22 4.27 14.98 -4.73
N ILE A 23 3.05 14.43 -4.72
CA ILE A 23 2.62 13.39 -3.77
C ILE A 23 3.10 11.99 -4.20
N SER A 24 3.16 11.70 -5.51
CA SER A 24 3.51 10.37 -6.03
C SER A 24 4.97 9.95 -5.81
N GLU A 25 5.93 10.89 -5.85
CA GLU A 25 7.34 10.50 -5.70
C GLU A 25 7.63 9.92 -4.31
N THR A 26 7.10 10.52 -3.24
CA THR A 26 7.27 10.01 -1.87
C THR A 26 6.64 8.62 -1.69
N LEU A 27 5.47 8.38 -2.30
CA LEU A 27 4.80 7.09 -2.27
C LEU A 27 5.66 5.99 -2.92
N LEU A 28 6.20 6.30 -4.11
CA LEU A 28 7.05 5.40 -4.87
C LEU A 28 8.40 5.14 -4.19
N ILE A 29 8.99 6.12 -3.49
CA ILE A 29 10.23 5.93 -2.72
C ILE A 29 10.05 4.81 -1.68
N THR A 30 8.96 4.86 -0.89
CA THR A 30 8.76 3.84 0.15
C THR A 30 8.49 2.46 -0.42
N LEU A 31 7.76 2.37 -1.55
CA LEU A 31 7.52 1.12 -2.25
C LEU A 31 8.84 0.55 -2.81
N TYR A 32 9.65 1.39 -3.45
CA TYR A 32 10.93 1.02 -4.03
C TYR A 32 11.94 0.55 -2.98
N PHE A 33 12.00 1.19 -1.82
CA PHE A 33 12.86 0.74 -0.73
C PHE A 33 12.43 -0.58 -0.11
N ARG A 34 11.12 -0.89 -0.04
CA ARG A 34 10.67 -2.24 0.34
C ARG A 34 11.00 -3.29 -0.71
N TYR A 35 10.93 -2.91 -2.00
CA TYR A 35 11.40 -3.75 -3.10
C TYR A 35 12.90 -4.07 -2.97
N LEU A 36 13.76 -3.08 -2.77
CA LEU A 36 15.20 -3.29 -2.58
C LEU A 36 15.49 -4.13 -1.33
N GLU A 37 14.76 -3.91 -0.24
CA GLU A 37 14.89 -4.69 0.98
C GLU A 37 14.55 -6.16 0.76
N SER A 38 13.43 -6.44 0.10
CA SER A 38 12.95 -7.81 -0.15
C SER A 38 13.86 -8.63 -1.07
N LYS A 39 14.78 -7.98 -1.80
CA LYS A 39 15.79 -8.65 -2.63
C LYS A 39 17.03 -9.08 -1.87
N ARG A 40 17.20 -8.65 -0.62
CA ARG A 40 18.36 -8.99 0.19
C ARG A 40 18.22 -10.40 0.75
N ALA A 41 19.33 -11.12 0.84
CA ALA A 41 19.36 -12.43 1.50
C ALA A 41 19.14 -12.34 3.02
N ASP A 42 19.49 -11.20 3.62
CA ASP A 42 19.36 -10.89 5.05
C ASP A 42 18.24 -9.86 5.33
N ALA A 43 17.19 -9.87 4.50
CA ALA A 43 16.11 -8.88 4.56
C ALA A 43 15.41 -8.83 5.93
N ILE A 44 15.10 -7.61 6.39
CA ILE A 44 14.33 -7.35 7.61
C ILE A 44 12.84 -7.65 7.42
N ILE A 45 12.34 -7.43 6.20
CA ILE A 45 10.98 -7.73 5.77
C ILE A 45 10.97 -8.45 4.43
N ASP A 46 9.95 -9.28 4.20
CA ASP A 46 9.64 -9.87 2.90
C ASP A 46 8.34 -9.22 2.37
N ASP A 47 8.46 -8.47 1.28
CA ASP A 47 7.38 -7.78 0.60
C ASP A 47 7.29 -8.23 -0.86
N ALA A 48 6.92 -9.51 -1.05
CA ALA A 48 6.70 -10.10 -2.37
C ALA A 48 5.78 -9.28 -3.29
N LYS A 49 4.80 -8.56 -2.72
CA LYS A 49 3.92 -7.69 -3.51
C LYS A 49 4.66 -6.47 -4.05
N SER A 50 5.60 -5.91 -3.29
CA SER A 50 6.45 -4.82 -3.81
C SER A 50 7.31 -5.28 -5.00
N LEU A 51 7.82 -6.53 -4.97
CA LEU A 51 8.51 -7.13 -6.13
C LEU A 51 7.59 -7.18 -7.34
N GLU A 52 6.41 -7.78 -7.19
CA GLU A 52 5.41 -7.89 -8.25
C GLU A 52 5.03 -6.52 -8.84
N ILE A 53 4.83 -5.52 -7.99
CA ILE A 53 4.43 -4.18 -8.43
C ILE A 53 5.57 -3.49 -9.19
N ILE A 54 6.78 -3.45 -8.64
CA ILE A 54 7.90 -2.76 -9.28
C ILE A 54 8.27 -3.39 -10.62
N GLU A 55 8.20 -4.72 -10.75
CA GLU A 55 8.46 -5.41 -12.02
C GLU A 55 7.45 -5.09 -13.13
N ARG A 56 6.26 -4.58 -12.78
CA ARG A 56 5.22 -4.16 -13.74
C ARG A 56 5.26 -2.67 -14.07
N ILE A 57 5.99 -1.88 -13.29
CA ILE A 57 6.07 -0.44 -13.46
C ILE A 57 7.13 -0.13 -14.52
N ASP A 58 6.70 0.45 -15.63
CA ASP A 58 7.58 0.97 -16.67
C ASP A 58 8.05 2.38 -16.31
N ALA A 59 8.76 2.50 -15.19
CA ALA A 59 9.35 3.75 -14.73
C ALA A 59 10.75 3.49 -14.16
N ASP A 60 11.68 4.40 -14.47
CA ASP A 60 13.00 4.38 -13.87
C ASP A 60 12.93 4.88 -12.41
N LEU A 61 12.83 3.93 -11.48
CA LEU A 61 12.87 4.20 -10.03
C LEU A 61 14.30 4.20 -9.48
N SER A 62 15.32 3.89 -10.30
CA SER A 62 16.72 3.96 -9.88
C SER A 62 17.15 5.38 -9.53
N LYS A 63 16.41 6.39 -10.01
CA LYS A 63 16.56 7.81 -9.63
C LYS A 63 16.43 8.06 -8.13
N PHE A 64 15.74 7.20 -7.39
CA PHE A 64 15.66 7.29 -5.92
C PHE A 64 16.96 6.85 -5.23
N GLY A 65 17.90 6.27 -5.99
CA GLY A 65 19.23 5.92 -5.53
C GLY A 65 19.26 4.69 -4.63
N ASN A 66 20.44 4.48 -4.04
CA ASN A 66 20.72 3.42 -3.06
C ASN A 66 20.99 4.05 -1.68
N ASP A 67 20.05 4.87 -1.20
CA ASP A 67 20.14 5.42 0.15
C ASP A 67 19.85 4.31 1.17
N LYS A 68 20.94 3.68 1.63
CA LYS A 68 20.88 2.56 2.58
C LYS A 68 20.23 2.95 3.91
N ILE A 69 20.36 4.21 4.35
CA ILE A 69 19.78 4.65 5.63
C ILE A 69 18.27 4.83 5.48
N SER A 70 17.81 5.43 4.38
CA SER A 70 16.38 5.54 4.09
C SER A 70 15.74 4.18 3.84
N GLN A 71 16.41 3.29 3.09
CA GLN A 71 15.97 1.91 2.92
C GLN A 71 15.80 1.19 4.27
N LEU A 72 16.86 1.22 5.10
CA LEU A 72 16.84 0.60 6.42
C LEU A 72 15.72 1.17 7.30
N SER A 73 15.52 2.50 7.26
CA SER A 73 14.46 3.17 8.02
C SER A 73 13.06 2.73 7.57
N VAL A 74 12.84 2.59 6.26
CA VAL A 74 11.58 2.06 5.71
C VAL A 74 11.38 0.61 6.13
N ALA A 75 12.43 -0.22 6.08
CA ALA A 75 12.37 -1.63 6.46
C ALA A 75 12.03 -1.82 7.95
N ILE A 76 12.77 -1.15 8.84
CA ILE A 76 12.53 -1.20 10.30
C ILE A 76 11.13 -0.69 10.62
N ARG A 77 10.73 0.47 10.06
CA ARG A 77 9.39 1.02 10.29
C ARG A 77 8.31 0.03 9.84
N SER A 78 8.48 -0.58 8.67
CA SER A 78 7.54 -1.59 8.16
C SER A 78 7.44 -2.76 9.13
N LYS A 79 8.56 -3.32 9.58
CA LYS A 79 8.61 -4.43 10.55
C LYS A 79 7.91 -4.10 11.87
N VAL A 80 8.16 -2.91 12.44
CA VAL A 80 7.54 -2.50 13.71
C VAL A 80 6.02 -2.42 13.56
N PHE A 81 5.51 -1.78 12.51
CA PHE A 81 4.06 -1.76 12.25
C PHE A 81 3.51 -3.15 11.99
N ASP A 82 4.23 -3.98 11.23
CA ASP A 82 3.80 -5.35 10.94
C ASP A 82 3.64 -6.19 12.22
N GLU A 83 4.61 -6.12 13.13
CA GLU A 83 4.57 -6.82 14.40
C GLU A 83 3.39 -6.35 15.27
N GLN A 84 3.16 -5.04 15.37
CA GLN A 84 2.04 -4.51 16.15
C GLN A 84 0.68 -4.89 15.55
N THR A 85 0.54 -4.79 14.22
CA THR A 85 -0.66 -5.24 13.52
C THR A 85 -0.87 -6.74 13.72
N GLN A 86 0.17 -7.56 13.60
CA GLN A 86 0.07 -9.00 13.78
C GLN A 86 -0.35 -9.40 15.21
N ILE A 87 0.19 -8.73 16.22
CA ILE A 87 -0.23 -8.91 17.62
C ILE A 87 -1.71 -8.60 17.80
N PHE A 88 -2.20 -7.54 17.15
CA PHE A 88 -3.61 -7.18 17.18
C PHE A 88 -4.47 -8.23 16.47
N LEU A 89 -4.08 -8.66 15.27
CA LEU A 89 -4.84 -9.63 14.46
C LEU A 89 -4.95 -10.98 15.17
N ASN A 90 -3.86 -11.47 15.77
CA ASN A 90 -3.86 -12.72 16.54
C ASN A 90 -4.85 -12.71 17.71
N LYS A 91 -5.09 -11.54 18.32
CA LYS A 91 -6.06 -11.37 19.42
C LYS A 91 -7.49 -11.14 18.94
N ASN A 92 -7.67 -10.79 17.66
CA ASN A 92 -8.94 -10.31 17.10
C ASN A 92 -9.13 -10.84 15.66
N PRO A 93 -9.48 -12.13 15.48
CA PRO A 93 -9.57 -12.76 14.16
C PRO A 93 -10.72 -12.24 13.30
N ASP A 94 -11.77 -11.65 13.88
CA ASP A 94 -12.84 -10.95 13.16
C ASP A 94 -12.75 -9.44 13.39
N SER A 95 -11.70 -8.83 12.83
CA SER A 95 -11.38 -7.42 13.04
C SER A 95 -11.36 -6.61 11.74
N ILE A 96 -11.25 -5.29 11.93
CA ILE A 96 -11.05 -4.33 10.85
C ILE A 96 -9.68 -3.68 11.04
N VAL A 97 -8.92 -3.59 9.96
CA VAL A 97 -7.70 -2.78 9.88
C VAL A 97 -7.98 -1.56 9.02
N VAL A 98 -7.56 -0.39 9.49
CA VAL A 98 -7.62 0.88 8.76
C VAL A 98 -6.20 1.43 8.71
N ASN A 99 -5.61 1.41 7.51
CA ASN A 99 -4.29 1.94 7.24
C ASN A 99 -4.45 3.37 6.71
N LEU A 100 -4.00 4.34 7.49
CA LEU A 100 -4.23 5.77 7.25
C LEU A 100 -3.09 6.36 6.41
N ALA A 101 -3.43 7.22 5.44
CA ALA A 101 -2.47 7.72 4.44
C ALA A 101 -1.70 6.54 3.81
N ALA A 102 -2.46 5.52 3.40
CA ALA A 102 -1.95 4.21 3.04
C ALA A 102 -0.99 4.22 1.84
N GLY A 103 -1.16 5.17 0.93
CA GLY A 103 -0.34 5.29 -0.25
C GLY A 103 -0.32 4.00 -1.09
N LEU A 104 0.88 3.47 -1.31
CA LEU A 104 1.11 2.18 -1.98
C LEU A 104 1.60 1.11 -0.99
N CYS A 105 1.08 1.13 0.24
CA CYS A 105 1.38 0.11 1.24
C CYS A 105 0.85 -1.26 0.81
N THR A 106 1.67 -2.29 0.99
CA THR A 106 1.38 -3.69 0.60
C THR A 106 1.22 -4.61 1.81
N ARG A 107 1.08 -4.04 3.01
CA ARG A 107 1.02 -4.79 4.28
C ARG A 107 -0.10 -5.82 4.31
N PHE A 108 -1.23 -5.51 3.69
CA PHE A 108 -2.34 -6.44 3.52
C PHE A 108 -1.85 -7.81 3.01
N PHE A 109 -1.00 -7.85 1.99
CA PHE A 109 -0.61 -9.10 1.33
C PHE A 109 0.27 -10.02 2.19
N ARG A 110 1.02 -9.45 3.14
CA ARG A 110 1.92 -10.24 4.01
C ARG A 110 1.35 -10.51 5.40
N LEU A 111 0.34 -9.76 5.84
CA LEU A 111 -0.27 -9.93 7.17
C LEU A 111 -1.70 -10.45 7.15
N ASN A 112 -2.37 -10.50 5.99
CA ASN A 112 -3.77 -10.91 5.95
C ASN A 112 -3.94 -12.36 6.42
N GLN A 113 -4.66 -12.50 7.53
CA GLN A 113 -5.15 -13.76 8.05
C GLN A 113 -6.65 -13.85 7.76
N ASN A 114 -7.16 -15.05 7.52
CA ASN A 114 -8.55 -15.30 7.13
C ASN A 114 -9.55 -14.48 7.98
N ASN A 115 -10.50 -13.82 7.32
CA ASN A 115 -11.62 -13.04 7.88
C ASN A 115 -11.35 -11.59 8.34
N VAL A 116 -10.16 -11.02 8.10
CA VAL A 116 -9.92 -9.59 8.34
C VAL A 116 -10.48 -8.73 7.20
N LYS A 117 -11.11 -7.60 7.54
CA LYS A 117 -11.41 -6.54 6.56
C LYS A 117 -10.35 -5.45 6.66
N TRP A 118 -9.73 -5.11 5.54
CA TRP A 118 -8.66 -4.13 5.43
C TRP A 118 -9.12 -2.95 4.59
N TYR A 119 -8.94 -1.75 5.14
CA TYR A 119 -9.24 -0.50 4.46
C TYR A 119 -7.98 0.34 4.38
N ASP A 120 -7.55 0.63 3.17
CA ASP A 120 -6.56 1.67 2.91
C ASP A 120 -7.31 3.00 2.74
N LEU A 121 -6.95 4.01 3.53
CA LEU A 121 -7.54 5.34 3.46
C LEU A 121 -6.49 6.32 2.94
N ASP A 122 -6.81 7.01 1.85
CA ASP A 122 -5.97 8.08 1.30
C ASP A 122 -6.78 9.01 0.40
N LEU A 123 -6.11 10.05 -0.11
CA LEU A 123 -6.70 11.04 -1.00
C LEU A 123 -7.20 10.41 -2.31
N GLU A 124 -8.24 11.01 -2.89
CA GLU A 124 -8.93 10.49 -4.07
C GLU A 124 -8.00 10.34 -5.28
N GLU A 125 -7.03 11.25 -5.43
CA GLU A 125 -6.03 11.19 -6.48
C GLU A 125 -5.18 9.92 -6.45
N ILE A 126 -5.02 9.27 -5.28
CA ILE A 126 -4.20 8.05 -5.15
C ILE A 126 -4.94 6.82 -5.68
N LYS A 127 -6.28 6.81 -5.61
CA LYS A 127 -7.08 5.62 -5.93
C LYS A 127 -6.84 5.05 -7.33
N PRO A 128 -6.76 5.83 -8.43
CA PRO A 128 -6.48 5.28 -9.75
C PRO A 128 -5.16 4.48 -9.80
N LEU A 129 -4.10 5.01 -9.19
CA LEU A 129 -2.80 4.33 -9.14
C LEU A 129 -2.85 3.08 -8.24
N TRP A 130 -3.47 3.20 -7.06
CA TRP A 130 -3.66 2.07 -6.16
C TRP A 130 -4.48 0.95 -6.81
N MET A 131 -5.58 1.27 -7.49
CA MET A 131 -6.40 0.28 -8.20
C MET A 131 -5.62 -0.45 -9.29
N GLN A 132 -4.73 0.26 -9.98
CA GLN A 132 -3.92 -0.30 -11.04
C GLN A 132 -2.81 -1.22 -10.52
N LEU A 133 -2.19 -0.89 -9.38
CA LEU A 133 -1.03 -1.61 -8.85
C LEU A 133 -1.39 -2.69 -7.82
N ILE A 134 -2.39 -2.41 -6.97
CA ILE A 134 -2.77 -3.22 -5.82
C ILE A 134 -4.10 -3.93 -6.10
N GLY A 135 -5.13 -3.16 -6.47
CA GLY A 135 -6.47 -3.67 -6.79
C GLY A 135 -7.38 -3.88 -5.57
N GLU A 136 -8.68 -3.86 -5.81
CA GLU A 136 -9.70 -4.00 -4.76
C GLU A 136 -10.22 -5.44 -4.68
N THR A 137 -10.48 -5.91 -3.46
CA THR A 137 -11.14 -7.20 -3.20
C THR A 137 -12.25 -7.02 -2.17
N GLU A 138 -13.00 -8.09 -1.88
CA GLU A 138 -13.98 -8.04 -0.78
C GLU A 138 -13.32 -7.80 0.59
N GLN A 139 -12.06 -8.19 0.76
CA GLN A 139 -11.32 -8.06 2.03
C GLN A 139 -10.40 -6.84 2.06
N HIS A 140 -10.02 -6.26 0.92
CA HIS A 140 -9.10 -5.13 0.83
C HIS A 140 -9.73 -4.03 -0.02
N LYS A 141 -10.15 -2.94 0.62
CA LYS A 141 -10.89 -1.84 -0.01
C LYS A 141 -10.18 -0.50 0.17
N PHE A 142 -10.46 0.43 -0.72
CA PHE A 142 -9.88 1.78 -0.67
C PHE A 142 -10.95 2.83 -0.34
N ILE A 143 -10.66 3.66 0.66
CA ILE A 143 -11.50 4.77 1.12
C ILE A 143 -10.89 6.09 0.63
N ASN A 144 -11.59 6.76 -0.28
CA ASN A 144 -11.23 8.10 -0.77
C ASN A 144 -11.54 9.15 0.29
N HIS A 145 -10.54 9.48 1.11
CA HIS A 145 -10.71 10.49 2.15
C HIS A 145 -9.39 11.03 2.67
N SER A 146 -9.38 12.31 3.05
CA SER A 146 -8.29 12.86 3.85
C SER A 146 -8.34 12.30 5.27
N VAL A 147 -7.19 11.87 5.80
CA VAL A 147 -7.05 11.47 7.21
C VAL A 147 -7.37 12.63 8.17
N LEU A 148 -7.18 13.87 7.71
CA LEU A 148 -7.42 15.09 8.49
C LEU A 148 -8.92 15.42 8.63
N ASP A 149 -9.78 14.86 7.77
CA ASP A 149 -11.22 15.00 7.88
C ASP A 149 -11.80 13.76 8.58
N THR A 150 -12.11 13.89 9.87
CA THR A 150 -12.59 12.79 10.71
C THR A 150 -13.94 12.18 10.28
N SER A 151 -14.64 12.74 9.30
CA SER A 151 -15.91 12.19 8.80
C SER A 151 -15.75 10.80 8.14
N TRP A 152 -14.53 10.41 7.74
CA TRP A 152 -14.24 9.04 7.30
C TRP A 152 -14.60 8.00 8.36
N THR A 153 -14.55 8.33 9.66
CA THR A 153 -14.84 7.40 10.75
C THR A 153 -16.30 6.91 10.76
N VAL A 154 -17.20 7.53 9.97
CA VAL A 154 -18.62 7.16 9.91
C VAL A 154 -18.84 5.71 9.47
N PHE A 155 -17.96 5.11 8.65
CA PHE A 155 -18.12 3.69 8.27
C PHE A 155 -18.04 2.75 9.49
N SER A 156 -17.24 3.10 10.51
CA SER A 156 -17.08 2.30 11.74
C SER A 156 -18.37 2.21 12.57
N LYS A 157 -19.26 3.20 12.45
CA LYS A 157 -20.55 3.25 13.17
C LYS A 157 -21.53 2.17 12.68
N ARG A 158 -21.32 1.62 11.49
CA ARG A 158 -22.13 0.53 10.91
C ARG A 158 -21.67 -0.86 11.38
N THR A 159 -20.49 -0.96 11.99
CA THR A 159 -19.81 -2.21 12.36
C THR A 159 -19.50 -2.25 13.87
N LYS A 160 -20.50 -1.88 14.70
CA LYS A 160 -20.37 -1.63 16.16
C LYS A 160 -19.75 -2.75 17.01
N THR A 161 -19.68 -3.98 16.51
CA THR A 161 -19.16 -5.13 17.25
C THR A 161 -17.70 -5.48 16.90
N LYS A 162 -17.13 -4.90 15.85
CA LYS A 162 -15.75 -5.22 15.42
C LYS A 162 -14.72 -4.35 16.14
N LYS A 163 -13.56 -4.93 16.41
CA LYS A 163 -12.38 -4.19 16.89
C LYS A 163 -11.60 -3.61 15.72
N TYR A 164 -10.99 -2.45 15.93
CA TYR A 164 -10.24 -1.73 14.90
C TYR A 164 -8.76 -1.64 15.27
N CYS A 165 -7.89 -1.87 14.29
CA CYS A 165 -6.49 -1.48 14.32
C CYS A 165 -6.31 -0.30 13.37
N LEU A 166 -5.74 0.78 13.89
CA LEU A 166 -5.45 2.00 13.14
C LEU A 166 -3.95 2.25 13.20
N PHE A 167 -3.35 2.56 12.06
CA PHE A 167 -1.95 3.01 11.97
C PHE A 167 -1.73 3.81 10.70
#